data_AF-A0A1A8P7G2-F1
#
_entry.id   AF-A0A1A8P7G2-F1
#
_cell.length_a   1.000
_cell.length_b   1.000
_cell.length_c   1.000
_cell.angle_alpha   90.00
_cell.angle_beta   90.00
_cell.angle_gamma   90.00
#
_symmetry.space_group_name_H-M   'P 1'
#
loop_
_entity.id
_entity.type
_entity.pdbx_description
1 polymer ?
#
loop_
_entity_poly.entity_id
_entity_poly.type
_entity_poly.pdbx_seq_one_letter_code
_entity_poly.pdbx_strand_id
1 'polypeptide(L)'
;MSDQPDLDDAASNESERDIYMRFMKCHKCYDIIPTSSKLVVFDTTLQVKKAFFALVANGVRAAPLWESKKQSFVGMLTITDFINILTRYYKSPMVQIYELEEHKIETWRELYLQETFKPLVHIPPDASIFEAVHSLIKNKIHRLPVIDPISGNALYILTHKRILKFLQLF
;
A
#
# COMPACT_ATOMS: atom_id res chain seq x y z
N MET A 1 29.36 8.58 -36.87
CA MET A 1 28.05 7.93 -37.12
C MET A 1 27.22 8.20 -35.90
N SER A 2 26.26 9.11 -36.06
CA SER A 2 25.34 9.52 -35.01
C SER A 2 24.25 8.46 -34.94
N ASP A 3 24.14 7.75 -33.82
CA ASP A 3 23.00 6.86 -33.55
C ASP A 3 21.76 7.72 -33.36
N GLN A 4 20.98 7.86 -34.43
CA GLN A 4 19.65 8.44 -34.42
C GLN A 4 18.70 7.31 -33.99
N PRO A 5 17.90 7.46 -32.91
CA PRO A 5 16.93 6.44 -32.55
C PRO A 5 15.88 6.36 -33.67
N ASP A 6 15.63 5.15 -34.16
CA ASP A 6 14.71 4.87 -35.26
C ASP A 6 13.30 5.42 -34.95
N LEU A 7 12.82 6.33 -35.78
CA LEU A 7 11.54 7.04 -35.61
C LEU A 7 10.32 6.10 -35.62
N ASP A 8 10.45 4.93 -36.25
CA ASP A 8 9.39 3.90 -36.32
C ASP A 8 9.18 3.19 -34.97
N ASP A 9 10.24 3.02 -34.17
CA ASP A 9 10.13 2.46 -32.82
C ASP A 9 9.50 3.46 -31.84
N ALA A 10 9.68 4.76 -32.05
CA ALA A 10 9.04 5.77 -31.22
C ALA A 10 7.52 5.84 -31.46
N ALA A 11 7.08 5.71 -32.72
CA ALA A 11 5.67 5.76 -33.10
C ALA A 11 4.88 4.52 -32.65
N SER A 12 5.48 3.32 -32.73
CA SER A 12 4.89 2.08 -32.22
C SER A 12 4.73 2.12 -30.70
N ASN A 13 5.75 2.60 -29.98
CA ASN A 13 5.73 2.76 -28.52
C ASN A 13 4.72 3.82 -28.04
N GLU A 14 4.43 4.86 -28.82
CA GLU A 14 3.34 5.80 -28.51
C GLU A 14 1.97 5.14 -28.64
N SER A 15 1.75 4.36 -29.70
CA SER A 15 0.52 3.59 -29.88
C SER A 15 0.29 2.59 -28.75
N GLU A 16 1.32 1.86 -28.32
CA GLU A 16 1.22 0.91 -27.21
C GLU A 16 0.94 1.58 -25.86
N ARG A 17 1.60 2.71 -25.58
CA ARG A 17 1.34 3.49 -24.36
C ARG A 17 -0.11 3.98 -24.30
N ASP A 18 -0.65 4.40 -25.43
CA ASP A 18 -2.06 4.80 -25.55
C ASP A 18 -3.02 3.63 -25.32
N ILE A 19 -2.67 2.42 -25.77
CA ILE A 19 -3.44 1.19 -25.51
C ILE A 19 -3.51 0.90 -24.01
N TYR A 20 -2.37 0.85 -23.30
CA TYR A 20 -2.36 0.61 -21.85
C TYR A 20 -3.09 1.71 -21.08
N MET A 21 -2.92 2.97 -21.49
CA MET A 21 -3.61 4.08 -20.85
C MET A 21 -5.12 3.98 -21.01
N ARG A 22 -5.59 3.67 -22.22
CA ARG A 22 -7.02 3.46 -22.50
C ARG A 22 -7.55 2.26 -21.73
N PHE A 23 -6.84 1.14 -21.73
CA PHE A 23 -7.19 -0.06 -20.98
C PHE A 23 -7.36 0.25 -19.49
N MET A 24 -6.38 0.91 -18.86
CA MET A 24 -6.44 1.27 -17.44
C MET A 24 -7.56 2.25 -17.10
N LYS A 25 -7.95 3.13 -18.04
CA LYS A 25 -9.08 4.05 -17.86
C LYS A 25 -10.44 3.35 -17.99
N CYS A 26 -10.53 2.28 -18.79
CA CYS A 26 -11.77 1.55 -19.02
C CYS A 26 -12.06 0.46 -17.97
N HIS A 27 -11.07 0.06 -17.17
CA HIS A 27 -11.23 -0.95 -16.13
C HIS A 27 -11.22 -0.34 -14.73
N LYS A 28 -12.03 -0.92 -13.84
CA LYS A 28 -12.19 -0.50 -12.45
C LYS A 28 -11.20 -1.21 -11.53
N CYS A 29 -10.95 -0.62 -10.37
CA CYS A 29 -10.15 -1.25 -9.31
C CYS A 29 -10.77 -2.57 -8.84
N TYR A 30 -12.10 -2.66 -8.86
CA TYR A 30 -12.84 -3.88 -8.54
C TYR A 30 -12.45 -5.06 -9.44
N ASP A 31 -12.17 -4.83 -10.72
CA ASP A 31 -11.86 -5.88 -11.70
C ASP A 31 -10.55 -6.62 -11.39
N ILE A 32 -9.64 -5.99 -10.62
CA ILE A 32 -8.38 -6.61 -10.15
C ILE A 32 -8.62 -7.50 -8.91
N ILE A 33 -9.69 -7.25 -8.15
CA ILE A 33 -9.95 -7.96 -6.89
C ILE A 33 -10.32 -9.40 -7.23
N PRO A 34 -9.61 -10.40 -6.66
CA PRO A 34 -9.95 -11.80 -6.91
C PRO A 34 -11.31 -12.13 -6.29
N THR A 35 -11.98 -13.15 -6.84
CA THR A 35 -13.28 -13.64 -6.33
C THR A 35 -13.27 -13.94 -4.83
N SER A 36 -12.12 -14.37 -4.29
CA SER A 36 -11.92 -14.54 -2.86
C SER A 36 -10.52 -14.06 -2.46
N SER A 37 -10.46 -13.31 -1.36
CA SER A 37 -9.20 -12.93 -0.72
C SER A 37 -9.38 -12.84 0.80
N LYS A 38 -8.27 -12.97 1.52
CA LYS A 38 -8.21 -12.66 2.94
C LYS A 38 -7.58 -11.28 3.13
N LEU A 39 -8.12 -10.52 4.07
CA LEU A 39 -7.57 -9.25 4.52
C LEU A 39 -7.28 -9.34 6.02
N VAL A 40 -6.08 -8.95 6.43
CA VAL A 40 -5.70 -8.83 7.84
C VAL A 40 -5.74 -7.35 8.20
N VAL A 41 -6.47 -7.01 9.26
CA VAL A 41 -6.60 -5.64 9.79
C VAL A 41 -6.13 -5.66 11.24
N PHE A 42 -5.38 -4.63 11.65
CA PHE A 42 -4.94 -4.49 13.04
C PHE A 42 -5.58 -3.29 13.69
N ASP A 43 -6.01 -3.45 14.94
CA ASP A 43 -6.37 -2.33 15.78
C ASP A 43 -5.11 -1.55 16.20
N THR A 44 -5.20 -0.22 16.28
CA THR A 44 -4.06 0.64 16.67
C THR A 44 -3.54 0.38 18.08
N THR A 45 -4.35 -0.21 18.96
CA THR A 45 -3.94 -0.58 20.32
C THR A 45 -3.14 -1.89 20.39
N LEU A 46 -3.03 -2.63 19.28
CA LEU A 46 -2.26 -3.87 19.21
C LEU A 46 -0.77 -3.59 19.42
N GLN A 47 -0.10 -4.47 20.16
CA GLN A 47 1.36 -4.43 20.32
C GLN A 47 2.06 -4.67 18.97
N VAL A 48 3.09 -3.88 18.71
CA VAL A 48 3.86 -3.91 17.47
C VAL A 48 4.47 -5.30 17.23
N LYS A 49 5.03 -5.93 18.27
CA LYS A 49 5.53 -7.32 18.21
C LYS A 49 4.47 -8.31 17.74
N LYS A 50 3.27 -8.26 18.32
CA LYS A 50 2.15 -9.14 17.95
C LYS A 50 1.70 -8.91 16.52
N ALA A 51 1.63 -7.65 16.09
CA ALA A 51 1.32 -7.30 14.71
C ALA A 51 2.32 -7.92 13.72
N PHE A 52 3.62 -7.91 14.03
CA PHE A 52 4.63 -8.56 13.19
C PHE A 52 4.46 -10.07 13.11
N PHE A 53 4.29 -10.75 14.24
CA PHE A 53 4.03 -12.18 14.25
C PHE A 53 2.77 -12.51 13.46
N ALA A 54 1.71 -11.71 13.58
CA ALA A 54 0.49 -11.88 12.83
C ALA A 54 0.70 -11.72 11.33
N LEU A 55 1.51 -10.75 10.87
CA LEU A 55 1.84 -10.60 9.44
C LEU A 55 2.57 -11.84 8.89
N VAL A 56 3.57 -12.34 9.62
CA VAL A 56 4.37 -13.52 9.23
C VAL A 56 3.50 -14.78 9.22
N ALA A 57 2.76 -15.04 10.30
CA ALA A 57 1.89 -16.21 10.42
C ALA A 57 0.80 -16.22 9.35
N ASN A 58 0.32 -15.04 8.93
CA ASN A 58 -0.66 -14.91 7.87
C ASN A 58 -0.07 -14.86 6.46
N GLY A 59 1.26 -14.81 6.31
CA GLY A 59 1.92 -14.68 5.00
C GLY A 59 1.60 -13.38 4.27
N VAL A 60 1.25 -12.30 5.01
CA VAL A 60 0.90 -11.00 4.44
C VAL A 60 2.01 -9.98 4.72
N ARG A 61 2.17 -9.01 3.82
CA ARG A 61 3.26 -8.01 3.87
C ARG A 61 2.80 -6.61 4.27
N ALA A 62 1.50 -6.45 4.48
CA ALA A 62 0.89 -5.21 4.92
C ALA A 62 -0.50 -5.49 5.51
N ALA A 63 -0.93 -4.63 6.42
CA ALA A 63 -2.26 -4.65 7.01
C ALA A 63 -2.78 -3.21 7.16
N PRO A 64 -4.06 -2.93 6.88
CA PRO A 64 -4.70 -1.67 7.25
C PRO A 64 -4.80 -1.55 8.77
N LEU A 65 -4.75 -0.31 9.25
CA LEU A 65 -4.86 0.04 10.66
C LEU A 65 -6.23 0.63 10.94
N TRP A 66 -6.95 0.00 11.86
CA TRP A 66 -8.26 0.41 12.33
C TRP A 66 -8.13 1.11 13.68
N GLU A 67 -8.69 2.31 13.81
CA GLU A 67 -8.77 3.01 15.08
C GLU A 67 -10.18 2.87 15.66
N SER A 68 -10.34 2.02 16.67
CA SER A 68 -11.65 1.75 17.29
C SER A 68 -12.31 2.99 17.91
N LYS A 69 -11.55 3.99 18.36
CA LYS A 69 -12.11 5.23 18.91
C LYS A 69 -12.76 6.12 17.83
N LYS A 70 -12.14 6.19 16.65
CA LYS A 70 -12.65 6.99 15.51
C LYS A 70 -13.50 6.18 14.54
N GLN A 71 -13.60 4.87 14.74
CA GLN A 71 -14.30 3.92 13.85
C GLN A 71 -13.90 4.12 12.38
N SER A 72 -12.59 4.24 12.12
CA SER A 72 -12.09 4.50 10.78
C SER A 72 -10.70 3.91 10.53
N PHE A 73 -10.38 3.72 9.25
CA PHE A 73 -9.04 3.34 8.82
C PHE A 73 -8.11 4.56 8.85
N VAL A 74 -7.03 4.45 9.63
CA VAL A 74 -6.13 5.58 9.89
C VAL A 74 -4.78 5.45 9.19
N GLY A 75 -4.47 4.30 8.60
CA GLY A 75 -3.24 4.11 7.83
C GLY A 75 -2.95 2.66 7.50
N MET A 76 -1.70 2.39 7.16
CA MET A 76 -1.20 1.07 6.81
C MET A 76 -0.01 0.74 7.70
N LEU A 77 0.13 -0.53 8.07
CA LEU A 77 1.35 -1.09 8.64
C LEU A 77 2.00 -1.98 7.58
N THR A 78 3.26 -1.71 7.26
CA THR A 78 4.00 -2.34 6.17
C THR A 78 5.39 -2.79 6.63
N ILE A 79 6.10 -3.53 5.77
CA ILE A 79 7.51 -3.90 6.01
C ILE A 79 8.40 -2.65 6.13
N THR A 80 8.06 -1.54 5.47
CA THR A 80 8.83 -0.29 5.60
C THR A 80 8.77 0.25 7.03
N ASP A 81 7.60 0.21 7.65
CA ASP A 81 7.44 0.62 9.05
C ASP A 81 8.28 -0.26 9.97
N PHE A 82 8.34 -1.57 9.69
CA PHE A 82 9.20 -2.48 10.42
C PHE A 82 10.70 -2.15 10.29
N ILE A 83 11.19 -1.87 9.07
CA ILE A 83 12.58 -1.48 8.85
C ILE A 83 12.89 -0.18 9.60
N ASN A 84 11.97 0.79 9.57
CA ASN A 84 12.13 2.06 10.28
C ASN A 84 12.17 1.86 11.80
N ILE A 85 11.31 0.98 12.32
CA ILE A 85 11.33 0.55 13.72
C ILE A 85 12.71 0.00 14.07
N LEU A 86 13.15 -1.07 13.42
CA LEU A 86 14.43 -1.71 13.74
C LEU A 86 15.62 -0.76 13.62
N THR A 87 15.65 0.07 12.57
CA THR A 87 16.74 1.02 12.34
C THR A 87 16.81 2.08 13.45
N ARG A 88 15.66 2.55 13.96
CA ARG A 88 15.62 3.54 15.04
C ARG A 88 16.14 2.97 16.36
N TYR A 89 15.72 1.76 16.71
CA TYR A 89 16.20 1.08 17.92
C TYR A 89 17.68 0.71 17.82
N TYR A 90 18.16 0.25 16.65
CA TYR A 90 19.56 -0.08 16.46
C TYR A 90 20.49 1.13 16.62
N LYS A 91 20.06 2.33 16.19
CA LYS A 91 20.85 3.57 16.29
C LYS A 91 20.77 4.27 17.64
N SER A 92 19.84 3.91 18.51
CA SER A 92 19.65 4.54 19.82
C SER A 92 20.45 3.79 20.89
N PRO A 93 21.58 4.34 21.40
CA PRO A 93 22.46 3.63 22.33
C PRO A 93 21.87 3.42 23.74
N MET A 94 20.69 4.00 24.03
CA MET A 94 20.07 3.97 25.36
C MET A 94 18.77 3.16 25.44
N VAL A 95 18.25 2.63 24.32
CA VAL A 95 16.95 1.92 24.29
C VAL A 95 17.18 0.48 23.91
N GLN A 96 16.95 -0.44 24.84
CA GLN A 96 17.05 -1.87 24.55
C GLN A 96 15.87 -2.29 23.66
N ILE A 97 16.12 -3.20 22.71
CA ILE A 97 15.09 -3.72 21.79
C ILE A 97 13.90 -4.37 22.53
N TYR A 98 14.08 -4.74 23.80
CA TYR A 98 13.03 -5.27 24.66
C TYR A 98 11.89 -4.27 24.89
N GLU A 99 12.14 -2.96 24.89
CA GLU A 99 11.08 -1.96 25.05
C GLU A 99 10.12 -1.95 23.85
N LEU A 100 10.61 -2.27 22.64
CA LEU A 100 9.77 -2.36 21.44
C LEU A 100 8.68 -3.43 21.57
N GLU A 101 8.91 -4.45 22.40
CA GLU A 101 7.96 -5.55 22.59
C GLU A 101 6.65 -5.09 23.25
N GLU A 102 6.73 -4.05 24.10
CA GLU A 102 5.59 -3.51 24.83
C GLU A 102 4.89 -2.34 24.12
N HIS A 103 5.54 -1.72 23.12
CA HIS A 103 4.97 -0.60 22.39
C HIS A 103 3.76 -1.01 21.55
N LYS A 104 2.74 -0.16 21.55
CA LYS A 104 1.56 -0.28 20.69
C LYS A 104 1.77 0.40 19.35
N ILE A 105 0.96 0.04 18.36
CA ILE A 105 0.99 0.67 17.04
C ILE A 105 0.68 2.18 17.16
N GLU A 106 -0.28 2.57 17.98
CA GLU A 106 -0.65 3.98 18.22
C GLU A 106 0.54 4.80 18.75
N THR A 107 1.23 4.32 19.79
CA THR A 107 2.38 5.00 20.39
C THR A 107 3.54 5.12 19.41
N TRP A 108 3.80 4.06 18.63
CA TRP A 108 4.83 4.10 17.59
C TRP A 108 4.50 5.13 16.51
N ARG A 109 3.25 5.13 16.05
CA ARG A 109 2.78 6.09 15.07
C ARG A 109 2.93 7.51 15.57
N GLU A 110 2.56 7.82 16.80
CA GLU A 110 2.74 9.16 17.35
C GLU A 110 4.23 9.60 17.37
N LEU A 111 5.13 8.71 17.79
CA LEU A 111 6.57 9.00 17.85
C LEU A 111 7.24 9.18 16.47
N TYR A 112 6.68 8.59 15.42
CA TYR A 112 7.23 8.65 14.05
C TYR A 112 6.51 9.68 13.17
N LEU A 113 5.20 9.85 13.35
CA LEU A 113 4.37 10.75 12.54
C LEU A 113 4.62 12.22 12.84
N GLN A 114 5.22 12.58 13.99
CA GLN A 114 5.63 13.96 14.25
C GLN A 114 6.59 14.51 13.18
N GLU A 115 7.35 13.65 12.49
CA GLU A 115 8.29 14.07 11.44
C GLU A 115 7.75 13.86 10.02
N THR A 116 6.79 12.97 9.81
CA THR A 116 6.40 12.49 8.46
C THR A 116 4.92 12.14 8.29
N PHE A 117 4.00 12.84 8.97
CA PHE A 117 2.56 12.52 8.91
C PHE A 117 2.06 12.45 7.45
N LYS A 118 1.62 11.25 7.05
CA LYS A 118 0.91 11.02 5.79
C LYS A 118 -0.47 10.45 6.11
N PRO A 119 -1.56 11.11 5.71
CA PRO A 119 -2.91 10.57 5.87
C PRO A 119 -3.05 9.28 5.06
N LEU A 120 -4.03 8.44 5.44
CA LEU A 120 -4.33 7.23 4.68
C LEU A 120 -4.78 7.60 3.27
N VAL A 121 -4.03 7.13 2.28
CA VAL A 121 -4.44 7.19 0.88
C VAL A 121 -5.20 5.90 0.58
N HIS A 122 -6.43 6.02 0.11
CA HIS A 122 -7.27 4.91 -0.31
C HIS A 122 -7.95 5.22 -1.65
N ILE A 123 -8.62 4.22 -2.23
CA ILE A 123 -9.35 4.38 -3.49
C ILE A 123 -10.68 3.61 -3.43
N PRO A 124 -11.79 4.12 -4.00
CA PRO A 124 -13.02 3.34 -4.09
C PRO A 124 -12.91 2.23 -5.15
N PRO A 125 -13.70 1.14 -5.04
CA PRO A 125 -13.69 0.04 -5.99
C PRO A 125 -14.09 0.45 -7.42
N ASP A 126 -14.93 1.47 -7.54
CA ASP A 126 -15.43 1.99 -8.82
C ASP A 126 -14.45 2.91 -9.56
N ALA A 127 -13.37 3.35 -8.91
CA ALA A 127 -12.35 4.15 -9.57
C ALA A 127 -11.58 3.34 -10.61
N SER A 128 -11.02 4.03 -11.60
CA SER A 128 -10.25 3.39 -12.66
C SER A 128 -8.90 2.85 -12.15
N ILE A 129 -8.35 1.84 -12.82
CA ILE A 129 -6.99 1.35 -12.56
C ILE A 129 -5.97 2.48 -12.79
N PHE A 130 -6.23 3.36 -13.76
CA PHE A 130 -5.38 4.52 -14.04
C PHE A 130 -5.23 5.42 -12.82
N GLU A 131 -6.35 5.74 -12.14
CA GLU A 131 -6.33 6.53 -10.90
C GLU A 131 -5.58 5.81 -9.78
N ALA A 132 -5.71 4.48 -9.67
CA ALA A 132 -4.96 3.69 -8.70
C ALA A 132 -3.45 3.76 -8.94
N VAL A 133 -3.01 3.58 -10.18
CA VAL A 133 -1.59 3.68 -10.57
C VAL A 133 -1.05 5.08 -10.29
N HIS A 134 -1.79 6.11 -10.71
CA HIS A 134 -1.42 7.50 -10.45
C HIS A 134 -1.30 7.77 -8.94
N SER A 135 -2.24 7.28 -8.13
CA SER A 135 -2.22 7.43 -6.67
C SER A 135 -1.00 6.73 -6.03
N LEU A 136 -0.67 5.51 -6.47
CA LEU A 136 0.52 4.79 -6.00
C LEU A 136 1.82 5.55 -6.29
N ILE A 137 1.96 6.09 -7.51
CA ILE A 137 3.15 6.84 -7.95
C ILE A 137 3.25 8.18 -7.23
N LYS A 138 2.18 8.98 -7.27
CA LYS A 138 2.14 10.33 -6.69
C LYS A 138 2.46 10.33 -5.20
N ASN A 139 1.87 9.39 -4.46
CA ASN A 139 2.06 9.29 -3.01
C ASN A 139 3.33 8.51 -2.61
N LYS A 140 4.03 7.92 -3.59
CA LYS A 140 5.22 7.06 -3.40
C LYS A 140 4.93 5.91 -2.44
N ILE A 141 3.83 5.19 -2.68
CA ILE A 141 3.37 4.07 -1.86
C ILE A 141 3.31 2.78 -2.68
N HIS A 142 3.46 1.65 -1.99
CA HIS A 142 3.44 0.31 -2.62
C HIS A 142 2.14 -0.46 -2.40
N ARG A 143 1.27 0.04 -1.52
CA ARG A 143 0.04 -0.59 -1.06
C ARG A 143 -1.05 0.47 -1.07
N LEU A 144 -2.09 0.25 -1.86
CA LEU A 144 -3.25 1.15 -1.93
C LEU A 144 -4.49 0.36 -1.50
N PRO A 145 -5.04 0.59 -0.31
CA PRO A 145 -6.27 -0.06 0.11
C PRO A 145 -7.46 0.40 -0.75
N VAL A 146 -8.25 -0.58 -1.19
CA VAL A 146 -9.54 -0.37 -1.84
C VAL A 146 -10.60 -0.38 -0.76
N ILE A 147 -11.26 0.76 -0.53
CA ILE A 147 -12.26 0.92 0.52
C ILE A 147 -13.57 1.31 -0.13
N ASP A 148 -14.62 0.54 0.14
CA ASP A 148 -15.96 0.87 -0.31
C ASP A 148 -16.47 2.11 0.46
N PRO A 149 -16.79 3.22 -0.24
CA PRO A 149 -17.28 4.43 0.42
C PRO A 149 -18.67 4.26 1.05
N ILE A 150 -19.45 3.26 0.62
CA ILE A 150 -20.82 3.05 1.12
C ILE A 150 -20.78 2.27 2.44
N SER A 151 -20.12 1.11 2.46
CA SER A 151 -20.02 0.28 3.66
C SER A 151 -18.88 0.63 4.60
N GLY A 152 -17.86 1.38 4.12
CA GLY A 152 -16.63 1.63 4.85
C GLY A 152 -15.68 0.41 4.90
N ASN A 153 -16.03 -0.70 4.25
CA ASN A 153 -15.23 -1.91 4.29
C ASN A 153 -13.98 -1.81 3.41
N ALA A 154 -12.84 -2.25 3.95
CA ALA A 154 -11.65 -2.50 3.16
C ALA A 154 -11.82 -3.83 2.40
N LEU A 155 -11.87 -3.75 1.06
CA LEU A 155 -12.14 -4.89 0.20
C LEU A 155 -10.86 -5.61 -0.22
N TYR A 156 -9.81 -4.85 -0.54
CA TYR A 156 -8.56 -5.40 -1.05
C TYR A 156 -7.40 -4.41 -0.87
N ILE A 157 -6.16 -4.86 -1.08
CA ILE A 157 -4.98 -3.99 -1.13
C ILE A 157 -4.34 -4.12 -2.52
N LEU A 158 -4.45 -3.06 -3.32
CA LEU A 158 -3.81 -2.97 -4.62
C LEU A 158 -2.30 -2.76 -4.48
N THR A 159 -1.57 -3.32 -5.43
CA THR A 159 -0.10 -3.33 -5.45
C THR A 159 0.36 -3.25 -6.89
N HIS A 160 1.52 -2.63 -7.12
CA HIS A 160 2.16 -2.60 -8.45
C HIS A 160 2.22 -3.98 -9.11
N LYS A 161 2.63 -5.01 -8.36
CA LYS A 161 2.72 -6.39 -8.87
C LYS A 161 1.37 -6.94 -9.36
N ARG A 162 0.26 -6.62 -8.67
CA ARG A 162 -1.07 -7.10 -9.05
C ARG A 162 -1.60 -6.37 -10.28
N ILE A 163 -1.38 -5.06 -10.34
CA ILE A 163 -1.77 -4.24 -11.49
C ILE A 163 -0.99 -4.69 -12.73
N LEU A 164 0.33 -4.82 -12.65
CA LEU A 164 1.15 -5.30 -13.77
C LEU A 164 0.75 -6.71 -14.22
N LYS A 165 0.46 -7.62 -13.28
CA LYS A 165 -0.04 -8.95 -13.63
C LYS A 165 -1.39 -8.90 -14.34
N PHE A 166 -2.28 -8.00 -13.93
CA PHE A 166 -3.58 -7.81 -14.58
C PHE A 166 -3.40 -7.27 -16.01
N LEU A 167 -2.52 -6.28 -16.19
CA LEU A 167 -2.18 -5.72 -17.51
C LEU A 167 -1.48 -6.72 -18.44
N GLN A 168 -0.81 -7.74 -17.92
CA GLN A 168 -0.16 -8.77 -18.74
C GLN A 168 -1.15 -9.85 -19.22
N LEU A 169 -2.27 -10.05 -18.50
CA LEU A 169 -3.24 -11.09 -18.82
C LEU A 169 -4.20 -10.69 -19.96
N PHE A 170 -4.17 -9.42 -20.37
CA PHE A 170 -4.97 -8.82 -21.44
C PHE A 170 -4.06 -8.06 -22.40
#